data_AF-A0A3D0DYR7-F1
#
_entry.id   AF-A0A3D0DYR7-F1
#
_cell.length_a   1.000
_cell.length_b   1.000
_cell.length_c   1.000
_cell.angle_alpha   90.00
_cell.angle_beta   90.00
_cell.angle_gamma   90.00
#
_symmetry.space_group_name_H-M   'P 1'
#
loop_
_entity.id
_entity.type
_entity.pdbx_description
1 polymer ?
#
loop_
_entity_poly.entity_id
_entity_poly.type
_entity_poly.pdbx_seq_one_letter_code
_entity_poly.pdbx_strand_id
1 'polypeptide(L)'
;MSEQNNAGQLAPETRVLRQFRIVFNAVKNHFRQVERDAGLGGAQLWALSVIAQSPGIGVTDLARALDIHQSTASNLVRALGSRGL
;
A
#
# COMPACT_ATOMS: atom_id res chain seq x y z
N MET A 1 -14.42 -25.67 -44.36
CA MET A 1 -14.13 -24.24 -44.61
C MET A 1 -15.22 -23.47 -43.88
N SER A 2 -15.04 -22.78 -42.74
CA SER A 2 -13.85 -22.34 -42.03
C SER A 2 -14.28 -21.98 -40.60
N GLU A 3 -14.00 -22.82 -39.61
CA GLU A 3 -14.02 -22.42 -38.18
C GLU A 3 -12.63 -21.90 -37.84
N GLN A 4 -12.40 -20.60 -38.07
CA GLN A 4 -11.17 -19.94 -37.66
C GLN A 4 -11.43 -19.01 -36.47
N ASN A 5 -10.90 -19.44 -35.33
CA ASN A 5 -10.15 -18.62 -34.39
C ASN A 5 -10.86 -17.47 -33.65
N ASN A 6 -11.41 -17.77 -32.47
CA ASN A 6 -11.61 -16.76 -31.42
C ASN A 6 -11.01 -17.17 -30.06
N ALA A 7 -9.91 -17.93 -30.08
CA ALA A 7 -9.19 -18.33 -28.86
C ALA A 7 -8.05 -17.35 -28.47
N GLY A 8 -7.84 -16.28 -29.25
CA GLY A 8 -6.70 -15.35 -29.07
C GLY A 8 -7.06 -13.94 -28.59
N GLN A 9 -8.35 -13.57 -28.56
CA GLN A 9 -8.76 -12.21 -28.22
C GLN A 9 -9.59 -12.21 -26.95
N LEU A 10 -8.89 -12.07 -25.82
CA LEU A 10 -9.52 -11.75 -24.55
C LEU A 10 -10.46 -10.55 -24.73
N ALA A 11 -11.66 -10.63 -24.17
CA ALA A 11 -12.57 -9.49 -24.14
C ALA A 11 -11.83 -8.25 -23.56
N PRO A 12 -12.09 -7.03 -24.07
CA PRO A 12 -11.34 -5.82 -23.70
C PRO A 12 -11.17 -5.65 -22.18
N GLU A 13 -12.17 -6.01 -21.40
CA GLU A 13 -12.23 -5.94 -19.93
C GLU A 13 -11.16 -6.83 -19.30
N THR A 14 -10.95 -8.03 -19.85
CA THR A 14 -9.95 -8.99 -19.35
C THR A 14 -8.53 -8.50 -19.64
N ARG A 15 -8.32 -7.73 -20.72
CA ARG A 15 -7.03 -7.10 -21.01
C ARG A 15 -6.73 -5.98 -20.01
N VAL A 16 -7.73 -5.16 -19.68
CA VAL A 16 -7.59 -4.10 -18.69
C VAL A 16 -7.25 -4.67 -17.31
N LEU A 17 -7.96 -5.71 -16.84
CA LEU A 17 -7.66 -6.35 -15.56
C LEU A 17 -6.26 -7.00 -15.54
N ARG A 18 -5.83 -7.60 -16.66
CA ARG A 18 -4.47 -8.13 -16.79
C ARG A 18 -3.43 -7.02 -16.67
N GLN A 19 -3.64 -5.89 -17.34
CA GLN A 19 -2.72 -4.75 -17.30
C GLN A 19 -2.68 -4.12 -15.91
N PHE A 20 -3.84 -3.95 -15.27
CA PHE A 20 -3.95 -3.50 -13.88
C PHE A 20 -3.15 -4.40 -12.94
N ARG A 21 -3.28 -5.73 -13.08
CA ARG A 21 -2.52 -6.68 -12.28
C ARG A 21 -1.00 -6.53 -12.45
N ILE A 22 -0.52 -6.25 -13.67
CA ILE A 22 0.92 -6.02 -13.92
C ILE A 22 1.39 -4.78 -13.17
N VAL A 23 0.67 -3.66 -13.31
CA VAL A 23 1.00 -2.40 -12.63
C VAL A 23 0.95 -2.58 -11.11
N PHE A 24 -0.11 -3.19 -10.59
CA PHE A 24 -0.28 -3.42 -9.17
C PHE A 24 0.82 -4.32 -8.59
N ASN A 25 1.23 -5.35 -9.32
CA ASN A 25 2.34 -6.21 -8.90
C ASN A 25 3.68 -5.48 -8.89
N ALA A 26 3.94 -4.60 -9.87
CA ALA A 26 5.14 -3.77 -9.88
C ALA A 26 5.18 -2.83 -8.67
N VAL A 27 4.06 -2.16 -8.38
CA VAL A 27 3.90 -1.29 -7.21
C VAL A 27 4.11 -2.09 -5.91
N LYS A 28 3.46 -3.24 -5.78
CA LYS A 28 3.59 -4.12 -4.61
C LYS A 28 5.03 -4.60 -4.39
N ASN A 29 5.74 -4.96 -5.46
CA ASN A 29 7.14 -5.37 -5.35
C ASN A 29 8.05 -4.22 -4.93
N HIS A 30 7.82 -3.02 -5.47
CA HIS A 30 8.57 -1.83 -5.07
C HIS A 30 8.36 -1.51 -3.59
N PHE A 31 7.10 -1.49 -3.11
CA PHE A 31 6.82 -1.29 -1.69
C PHE A 31 7.51 -2.34 -0.82
N ARG A 32 7.44 -3.63 -1.17
CA ARG A 32 8.15 -4.68 -0.44
C ARG A 32 9.66 -4.50 -0.42
N GLN A 33 10.26 -3.96 -1.48
CA GLN A 33 11.69 -3.66 -1.50
C GLN A 33 12.01 -2.52 -0.53
N VAL A 34 11.23 -1.43 -0.58
CA VAL A 34 11.34 -0.31 0.37
C VAL A 34 11.16 -0.80 1.81
N GLU A 35 10.20 -1.70 2.07
CA GLU A 35 9.99 -2.28 3.40
C GLU A 35 11.17 -3.12 3.89
N ARG A 36 11.83 -3.87 3.00
CA ARG A 36 13.05 -4.62 3.33
C ARG A 36 14.21 -3.70 3.66
N ASP A 37 14.41 -2.67 2.85
CA ASP A 37 15.57 -1.79 2.96
C ASP A 37 15.45 -0.83 4.15
N ALA A 38 14.24 -0.29 4.39
CA ALA A 38 13.96 0.57 5.55
C ALA A 38 13.65 -0.21 6.83
N GLY A 39 13.40 -1.53 6.72
CA GLY A 39 12.91 -2.38 7.81
C GLY A 39 11.49 -2.03 8.28
N LEU A 40 10.83 -1.02 7.69
CA LEU A 40 9.54 -0.45 8.09
C LEU A 40 8.48 -0.74 7.03
N GLY A 41 7.29 -1.18 7.47
CA GLY A 41 6.13 -1.36 6.60
C GLY A 41 5.68 -0.05 5.95
N GLY A 42 5.03 -0.09 4.78
CA GLY A 42 4.55 1.11 4.09
C GLY A 42 3.61 1.98 4.95
N ALA A 43 2.75 1.35 5.75
CA ALA A 43 1.88 2.06 6.69
C ALA A 43 2.66 2.73 7.84
N GLN A 44 3.79 2.15 8.27
CA GLN A 44 4.66 2.74 9.29
C GLN A 44 5.41 3.95 8.75
N LEU A 45 5.92 3.86 7.52
CA LEU A 45 6.56 5.00 6.83
C LEU A 45 5.56 6.14 6.62
N TRP A 46 4.33 5.82 6.22
CA TRP A 46 3.29 6.83 6.07
C TRP A 46 2.95 7.50 7.41
N ALA A 47 2.79 6.73 8.48
CA ALA A 47 2.59 7.26 9.83
C ALA A 47 3.73 8.20 10.27
N LEU A 48 5.00 7.81 10.06
CA LEU A 48 6.16 8.66 10.36
C LEU A 48 6.14 9.95 9.54
N SER A 49 5.79 9.89 8.25
CA SER A 49 5.71 11.08 7.40
C SER A 49 4.66 12.08 7.89
N VAL A 50 3.53 11.60 8.43
CA VAL A 50 2.47 12.46 8.98
C VAL A 50 2.90 13.05 10.32
N ILE A 51 3.52 12.24 11.20
CA ILE A 51 4.05 12.71 12.49
C ILE A 51 5.14 13.77 12.28
N ALA A 52 6.01 13.59 11.29
CA ALA A 52 7.05 14.56 10.96
C ALA A 52 6.47 15.89 10.44
N GLN A 53 5.36 15.86 9.71
CA GLN A 53 4.66 17.07 9.26
C GLN A 53 3.90 17.78 10.38
N SER A 54 3.43 17.04 11.39
CA SER A 54 2.67 17.58 12.51
C SER A 54 3.16 16.98 13.85
N PRO A 55 4.30 17.47 14.38
CA PRO A 55 4.88 16.95 15.62
C PRO A 55 3.90 17.10 16.80
N GLY A 56 3.77 16.05 17.60
CA GLY A 56 2.83 16.02 18.73
C GLY A 56 1.38 15.69 18.34
N ILE A 57 1.12 15.30 17.08
CA ILE A 57 -0.20 14.82 16.65
C ILE A 57 -0.72 13.69 17.55
N GLY A 58 -1.97 13.82 17.99
CA GLY A 58 -2.64 12.78 18.76
C GLY A 58 -3.01 11.58 17.88
N VAL A 59 -3.09 10.38 18.47
CA VAL A 59 -3.37 9.14 17.73
C VAL A 59 -4.72 9.18 17.00
N THR A 60 -5.72 9.87 17.54
CA THR A 60 -7.02 10.05 16.87
C THR A 60 -6.92 10.87 15.59
N ASP A 61 -6.14 11.95 15.61
CA ASP A 61 -5.95 12.80 14.43
C ASP A 61 -5.04 12.12 13.40
N LEU A 62 -4.04 11.36 13.86
CA LEU A 62 -3.22 10.51 13.01
C LEU A 62 -4.08 9.46 12.28
N ALA A 63 -5.03 8.84 12.98
CA ALA A 63 -5.95 7.88 12.37
C ALA A 63 -6.79 8.50 11.24
N ARG A 64 -7.28 9.74 11.43
CA ARG A 64 -7.99 10.47 10.37
C ARG A 64 -7.07 10.83 9.20
N ALA A 65 -5.85 11.28 9.47
CA ALA A 65 -4.88 11.64 8.44
C ALA A 65 -4.44 10.43 7.58
N LEU A 66 -4.44 9.24 8.16
CA LEU A 66 -4.11 7.98 7.50
C LEU A 66 -5.34 7.27 6.89
N ASP A 67 -6.55 7.82 7.07
CA ASP A 67 -7.83 7.17 6.70
C ASP A 67 -7.95 5.73 7.20
N ILE A 68 -7.62 5.51 8.47
CA ILE A 68 -7.70 4.20 9.15
C ILE A 68 -8.41 4.31 10.49
N HIS A 69 -8.84 3.17 11.01
CA HIS A 69 -9.39 3.11 12.36
C HIS A 69 -8.34 3.46 13.43
N GLN A 70 -8.77 4.11 14.51
CA GLN A 70 -7.89 4.54 15.60
C GLN A 70 -7.09 3.39 16.21
N SER A 71 -7.66 2.19 16.35
CA SER A 71 -6.94 1.02 16.87
C SER A 71 -5.77 0.61 15.96
N THR A 72 -5.93 0.72 14.64
CA THR A 72 -4.87 0.46 13.66
C THR A 72 -3.76 1.50 13.78
N ALA A 73 -4.12 2.79 13.90
CA ALA A 73 -3.15 3.86 14.12
C ALA A 73 -2.36 3.67 15.43
N SER A 74 -3.05 3.36 16.54
CA SER A 74 -2.42 3.03 17.83
C SER A 74 -1.41 1.88 17.72
N ASN A 75 -1.74 0.84 16.95
CA ASN A 75 -0.83 -0.29 16.73
C ASN A 75 0.41 0.11 15.91
N LEU A 76 0.24 0.95 14.89
CA LEU A 76 1.37 1.50 14.13
C LEU A 76 2.30 2.32 15.03
N VAL A 77 1.75 3.23 15.84
CA VAL A 77 2.52 4.05 16.80
C VAL A 77 3.24 3.17 17.81
N ARG A 78 2.57 2.15 18.36
CA ARG A 78 3.21 1.20 19.28
C ARG A 78 4.39 0.48 18.64
N ALA A 79 4.22 0.00 17.41
CA ALA A 79 5.28 -0.71 16.67
C ALA A 79 6.45 0.19 16.27
N LEU A 80 6.19 1.48 16.03
CA LEU A 80 7.23 2.49 15.81
C LEU A 80 7.98 2.79 17.11
N GLY A 81 7.25 3.05 18.20
CA GLY A 81 7.85 3.34 19.51
C GLY A 81 8.67 2.18 20.08
N SER A 82 8.29 0.92 19.83
CA SER A 82 9.11 -0.24 20.21
C SER A 82 10.44 -0.34 19.47
N ARG A 83 10.63 0.46 18.41
CA ARG A 83 11.87 0.60 17.65
C ARG A 83 12.62 1.90 17.98
N GLY A 84 12.10 2.73 18.90
CA GLY A 84 12.66 4.03 19.25
C GLY A 84 12.41 5.13 18.20
N LEU A 85 11.39 4.95 17.36
CA LEU A 85 10.96 5.90 16.33
C LEU A 85 9.67 6.63 16.73
#